data_AF-A0A537B5F7-F1
#
_entry.id   AF-A0A537B5F7-F1
#
_cell.length_a   1.000
_cell.length_b   1.000
_cell.length_c   1.000
_cell.angle_alpha   90.00
_cell.angle_beta   90.00
_cell.angle_gamma   90.00
#
_symmetry.space_group_name_H-M   'P 1'
#
loop_
_entity.id
_entity.type
_entity.pdbx_description
1 polymer ?
#
loop_
_entity_poly.entity_id
_entity_poly.type
_entity_poly.pdbx_seq_one_letter_code
_entity_poly.pdbx_strand_id
1 'polypeptide(L)'
;MRRTIFMLFAIPLMLAGTLTSGPASAHFVPAPCDFITGGGFIFGNSGQFINFGAHGGCKNGQFWGHVNVLDHSYNPPAHLRSTNITGYLMDPAFPNARDICGEGVVDGGAGSFTVTFRVRMEDNGEPGVGVDRFGVRLSNGYLQSTRIISGGNIQLHKSNPSTTGPSPAPTEAQMCGGLATPEQAF
;
A
#
# COMPACT_ATOMS: atom_id res chain seq x y z
N MET A 1 40.41 -42.15 -50.75
CA MET A 1 39.55 -43.18 -50.12
C MET A 1 39.75 -43.17 -48.62
N ARG A 2 38.83 -42.61 -47.84
CA ARG A 2 38.25 -43.21 -46.61
C ARG A 2 37.19 -42.27 -46.08
N ARG A 3 35.96 -42.77 -46.07
CA ARG A 3 34.75 -42.10 -45.58
C ARG A 3 34.68 -42.32 -44.08
N THR A 4 34.33 -41.28 -43.33
CA THR A 4 33.81 -41.44 -41.96
C THR A 4 32.63 -40.50 -41.81
N ILE A 5 31.46 -41.11 -41.67
CA ILE A 5 30.16 -40.51 -41.37
C ILE A 5 29.95 -40.62 -39.85
N PHE A 6 28.92 -39.94 -39.34
CA PHE A 6 28.24 -40.07 -38.02
C PHE A 6 28.73 -39.04 -36.97
N MET A 7 27.87 -38.28 -36.29
CA MET A 7 26.43 -38.34 -36.04
C MET A 7 25.92 -36.93 -35.72
N LEU A 8 24.81 -36.52 -36.34
CA LEU A 8 24.09 -35.30 -35.98
C LEU A 8 23.35 -35.54 -34.65
N PHE A 9 23.77 -34.86 -33.59
CA PHE A 9 22.93 -34.68 -32.40
C PHE A 9 21.96 -33.52 -32.68
N ALA A 10 20.70 -33.85 -32.93
CA ALA A 10 19.63 -32.87 -32.91
C ALA A 10 19.39 -32.43 -31.46
N ILE A 11 19.82 -31.22 -31.12
CA ILE A 11 19.45 -30.57 -29.86
C ILE A 11 18.00 -30.07 -30.03
N PRO A 12 17.03 -30.54 -29.24
CA PRO A 12 15.71 -29.93 -29.26
C PRO A 12 15.84 -28.52 -28.68
N LEU A 13 15.58 -27.52 -29.53
CA LEU A 13 15.45 -26.13 -29.15
C LEU A 13 14.22 -26.03 -28.24
N MET A 14 14.45 -26.06 -26.93
CA MET A 14 13.43 -25.75 -25.93
C MET A 14 12.96 -24.32 -26.18
N LEU A 15 11.76 -24.17 -26.72
CA LEU A 15 11.08 -22.91 -26.85
C LEU A 15 10.78 -22.42 -25.43
N ALA A 16 11.59 -21.50 -24.92
CA ALA A 16 11.33 -20.82 -23.66
C ALA A 16 10.07 -19.98 -23.84
N GLY A 17 8.91 -20.57 -23.55
CA GLY A 17 7.67 -19.85 -23.39
C GLY A 17 7.83 -18.89 -22.22
N THR A 18 7.98 -17.61 -22.52
CA THR A 18 7.89 -16.56 -21.51
C THR A 18 6.45 -16.54 -20.99
N LEU A 19 6.20 -17.26 -19.91
CA LEU A 19 5.04 -16.97 -19.07
C LEU A 19 5.33 -15.62 -18.42
N THR A 20 4.90 -14.53 -19.05
CA THR A 20 4.77 -13.25 -18.36
C THR A 20 3.63 -13.43 -17.37
N SER A 21 3.94 -13.86 -16.15
CA SER A 21 3.02 -13.79 -15.03
C SER A 21 2.77 -12.30 -14.75
N GLY A 22 1.75 -11.72 -15.36
CA GLY A 22 1.13 -10.55 -14.75
C GLY A 22 0.21 -11.06 -13.65
N PRO A 23 0.30 -10.58 -12.40
CA PRO A 23 -0.82 -10.65 -11.49
C PRO A 23 -1.66 -9.39 -11.66
N ALA A 24 -2.92 -9.60 -12.01
CA ALA A 24 -3.97 -8.63 -11.82
C ALA A 24 -4.13 -8.37 -10.32
N SER A 25 -3.93 -7.13 -9.88
CA SER A 25 -4.61 -6.60 -8.70
C SER A 25 -5.38 -5.39 -9.19
N ALA A 26 -6.65 -5.58 -9.56
CA ALA A 26 -7.55 -4.45 -9.59
C ALA A 26 -7.96 -4.22 -8.13
N HIS A 27 -7.16 -3.45 -7.39
CA HIS A 27 -7.63 -2.96 -6.10
C HIS A 27 -8.86 -2.09 -6.38
N PHE A 28 -9.97 -2.40 -5.71
CA PHE A 28 -11.27 -1.81 -6.01
C PHE A 28 -11.76 -1.00 -4.83
N VAL A 29 -12.57 0.02 -5.11
CA VAL A 29 -13.35 0.69 -4.08
C VAL A 29 -14.40 -0.32 -3.60
N PRO A 30 -14.44 -0.69 -2.30
CA PRO A 30 -15.39 -1.68 -1.81
C PRO A 30 -16.84 -1.24 -2.03
N ALA A 31 -17.74 -2.20 -2.29
CA ALA A 31 -19.16 -1.96 -2.51
C ALA A 31 -20.02 -2.96 -1.68
N PRO A 32 -20.87 -2.51 -0.74
CA PRO A 32 -21.00 -1.13 -0.25
C PRO A 32 -19.68 -0.65 0.38
N CYS A 33 -19.35 0.64 0.24
CA CYS A 33 -18.07 1.14 0.72
C CYS A 33 -18.06 1.27 2.25
N ASP A 34 -16.88 1.21 2.83
CA ASP A 34 -16.62 1.22 4.26
C ASP A 34 -15.55 2.26 4.63
N PHE A 35 -15.02 2.19 5.85
CA PHE A 35 -13.93 3.04 6.30
C PHE A 35 -13.04 2.33 7.32
N ILE A 36 -11.76 2.71 7.35
CA ILE A 36 -10.76 2.23 8.29
C ILE A 36 -10.23 3.40 9.13
N THR A 37 -9.90 3.13 10.38
CA THR A 37 -9.30 4.11 11.30
C THR A 37 -8.18 3.46 12.07
N GLY A 38 -7.15 4.20 12.43
CA GLY A 38 -6.16 3.68 13.35
C GLY A 38 -5.01 4.63 13.62
N GLY A 39 -4.17 4.23 14.56
CA GLY A 39 -2.97 4.94 14.91
C GLY A 39 -2.10 4.09 15.80
N GLY A 40 -0.81 4.43 15.85
CA GLY A 40 0.15 3.61 16.55
C GLY A 40 1.58 3.89 16.13
N PHE A 41 2.42 2.89 16.29
CA PHE A 41 3.78 2.92 15.76
C PHE A 41 4.26 1.54 15.31
N ILE A 42 5.20 1.56 14.39
CA ILE A 42 6.00 0.41 13.97
C ILE A 42 7.48 0.73 14.20
N PHE A 43 8.32 -0.30 14.27
CA PHE A 43 9.75 -0.14 14.07
C PHE A 43 10.06 -0.13 12.58
N GLY A 44 10.59 1.00 12.12
CA GLY A 44 11.01 1.19 10.74
C GLY A 44 12.21 0.34 10.37
N ASN A 45 12.62 0.41 9.10
CA ASN A 45 13.77 -0.35 8.60
C ASN A 45 15.10 0.00 9.30
N SER A 46 15.21 1.20 9.86
CA SER A 46 16.36 1.67 10.64
C SER A 46 16.32 1.27 12.13
N GLY A 47 15.26 0.60 12.57
CA GLY A 47 14.98 0.30 13.98
C GLY A 47 14.43 1.49 14.77
N GLN A 48 14.29 2.68 14.16
CA GLN A 48 13.64 3.83 14.79
C GLN A 48 12.12 3.76 14.67
N PHE A 49 11.43 4.49 15.56
CA PHE A 49 9.98 4.54 15.57
C PHE A 49 9.42 5.28 14.36
N ILE A 50 8.40 4.70 13.74
CA ILE A 50 7.53 5.40 12.81
C ILE A 50 6.15 5.46 13.42
N ASN A 51 5.75 6.65 13.86
CA ASN A 51 4.40 6.90 14.35
C ASN A 51 3.45 7.13 13.18
N PHE A 52 2.22 6.66 13.30
CA PHE A 52 1.20 6.93 12.31
C PHE A 52 -0.15 7.21 12.96
N GLY A 53 -0.94 8.02 12.27
CA GLY A 53 -2.36 8.20 12.50
C GLY A 53 -3.04 8.32 11.15
N ALA A 54 -3.99 7.44 10.88
CA ALA A 54 -4.62 7.37 9.57
C ALA A 54 -6.08 6.97 9.70
N HIS A 55 -6.93 7.62 8.91
CA HIS A 55 -8.27 7.14 8.64
C HIS A 55 -8.62 7.43 7.19
N GLY A 56 -9.41 6.56 6.59
CA GLY A 56 -9.79 6.65 5.20
C GLY A 56 -11.05 5.85 4.92
N GLY A 57 -11.80 6.26 3.92
CA GLY A 57 -13.01 5.57 3.52
C GLY A 57 -13.75 6.33 2.44
N CYS A 58 -14.99 5.90 2.22
CA CYS A 58 -15.92 6.66 1.41
C CYS A 58 -16.91 7.44 2.26
N LYS A 59 -17.34 8.60 1.76
CA LYS A 59 -18.40 9.40 2.37
C LYS A 59 -19.14 10.20 1.29
N ASN A 60 -20.46 10.07 1.23
CA ASN A 60 -21.33 10.87 0.37
C ASN A 60 -20.87 10.95 -1.11
N GLY A 61 -20.48 9.82 -1.70
CA GLY A 61 -20.02 9.73 -3.08
C GLY A 61 -18.58 10.19 -3.32
N GLN A 62 -17.80 10.41 -2.27
CA GLN A 62 -16.41 10.91 -2.34
C GLN A 62 -15.49 10.07 -1.44
N PHE A 63 -14.18 10.20 -1.64
CA PHE A 63 -13.21 9.72 -0.67
C PHE A 63 -13.07 10.72 0.48
N TRP A 64 -12.79 10.21 1.67
CA TRP A 64 -12.59 11.00 2.88
C TRP A 64 -11.50 10.37 3.72
N GLY A 65 -10.70 11.20 4.40
CA GLY A 65 -9.68 10.70 5.31
C GLY A 65 -8.64 11.74 5.68
N HIS A 66 -7.66 11.28 6.45
CA HIS A 66 -6.43 11.99 6.73
C HIS A 66 -5.33 10.99 7.07
N VAL A 67 -4.10 11.25 6.63
CA VAL A 67 -2.92 10.44 6.90
C VAL A 67 -1.82 11.30 7.50
N ASN A 68 -1.22 10.80 8.57
CA ASN A 68 -0.13 11.41 9.28
C ASN A 68 0.93 10.34 9.58
N VAL A 69 2.18 10.55 9.17
CA VAL A 69 3.28 9.62 9.44
C VAL A 69 4.51 10.40 9.89
N LEU A 70 5.10 9.99 11.01
CA LEU A 70 6.28 10.59 11.63
C LEU A 70 7.41 9.58 11.72
N ASP A 71 8.45 9.74 10.91
CA ASP A 71 9.63 8.87 10.91
C ASP A 71 10.76 9.50 11.73
N HIS A 72 11.10 8.85 12.85
CA HIS A 72 12.13 9.29 13.79
C HIS A 72 13.55 8.88 13.38
N SER A 73 13.76 8.30 12.19
CA SER A 73 15.11 8.12 11.65
C SER A 73 15.78 9.43 11.23
N TYR A 74 15.01 10.52 11.18
CA TYR A 74 15.48 11.87 10.85
C TYR A 74 15.47 12.76 12.09
N ASN A 75 16.30 13.80 12.09
CA ASN A 75 16.33 14.80 13.14
C ASN A 75 16.32 16.23 12.53
N PRO A 76 15.20 16.97 12.61
CA PRO A 76 13.92 16.60 13.22
C PRO A 76 13.22 15.43 12.47
N PRO A 77 12.24 14.74 13.08
CA PRO A 77 11.51 13.66 12.41
C PRO A 77 10.94 14.09 11.06
N ALA A 78 10.96 13.19 10.07
CA ALA A 78 10.31 13.43 8.80
C ALA A 78 8.80 13.22 8.96
N HIS A 79 8.00 14.17 8.48
CA HIS A 79 6.57 14.25 8.75
C HIS A 79 5.77 14.31 7.45
N LEU A 80 5.17 13.19 7.05
CA LEU A 80 4.13 13.17 6.02
C LEU A 80 2.80 13.63 6.60
N ARG A 81 2.16 14.60 5.94
CA ARG A 81 0.78 15.02 6.18
C ARG A 81 0.02 14.99 4.86
N SER A 82 -1.09 14.26 4.81
CA SER A 82 -1.98 14.30 3.65
C SER A 82 -2.58 15.69 3.47
N THR A 83 -2.60 16.18 2.24
CA THR A 83 -3.33 17.37 1.83
C THR A 83 -4.62 17.01 1.08
N ASN A 84 -4.65 15.83 0.47
CA ASN A 84 -5.80 15.33 -0.27
C ASN A 84 -5.85 13.80 -0.23
N ILE A 85 -7.05 13.22 -0.10
CA ILE A 85 -7.29 11.78 -0.23
C ILE A 85 -7.88 11.52 -1.60
N THR A 86 -7.16 10.76 -2.41
CA THR A 86 -7.50 10.49 -3.81
C THR A 86 -8.01 9.07 -4.02
N GLY A 87 -7.85 8.19 -3.01
CA GLY A 87 -8.28 6.80 -3.14
C GLY A 87 -8.47 6.06 -1.84
N TYR A 88 -9.37 5.08 -1.89
CA TYR A 88 -9.61 4.12 -0.85
C TYR A 88 -9.93 2.77 -1.48
N LEU A 89 -9.08 1.77 -1.23
CA LEU A 89 -9.10 0.51 -1.97
C LEU A 89 -9.07 -0.70 -1.06
N MET A 90 -9.61 -1.80 -1.57
CA MET A 90 -9.61 -3.12 -0.96
C MET A 90 -9.07 -4.15 -1.97
N ASP A 91 -8.28 -5.09 -1.48
CA ASP A 91 -7.88 -6.29 -2.21
C ASP A 91 -8.73 -7.47 -1.71
N PRO A 92 -9.44 -8.23 -2.58
CA PRO A 92 -10.26 -9.33 -2.09
C PRO A 92 -9.43 -10.42 -1.41
N ALA A 93 -8.14 -10.55 -1.75
CA ALA A 93 -7.24 -11.49 -1.10
C ALA A 93 -6.88 -11.08 0.34
N PHE A 94 -7.06 -9.79 0.68
CA PHE A 94 -6.80 -9.23 2.00
C PHE A 94 -8.03 -8.46 2.50
N PRO A 95 -9.12 -9.18 2.86
CA PRO A 95 -10.42 -8.55 3.14
C PRO A 95 -10.40 -7.59 4.34
N ASN A 96 -9.44 -7.74 5.26
CA ASN A 96 -9.28 -6.88 6.42
C ASN A 96 -8.30 -5.71 6.18
N ALA A 97 -7.74 -5.61 4.98
CA ALA A 97 -6.80 -4.57 4.62
C ALA A 97 -7.46 -3.47 3.80
N ARG A 98 -7.02 -2.23 4.03
CA ARG A 98 -7.40 -1.09 3.22
C ARG A 98 -6.19 -0.27 2.88
N ASP A 99 -6.20 0.20 1.63
CA ASP A 99 -5.19 1.11 1.14
C ASP A 99 -5.80 2.50 1.02
N ILE A 100 -5.09 3.49 1.56
CA ILE A 100 -5.44 4.91 1.47
C ILE A 100 -4.40 5.58 0.58
N CYS A 101 -4.87 6.17 -0.51
CA CYS A 101 -4.04 6.89 -1.46
C CYS A 101 -4.34 8.38 -1.44
N GLY A 102 -3.33 9.19 -1.71
CA GLY A 102 -3.47 10.63 -1.63
C GLY A 102 -2.23 11.41 -2.05
N GLU A 103 -2.35 12.71 -1.87
CA GLU A 103 -1.26 13.67 -2.01
C GLU A 103 -0.94 14.23 -0.62
N GLY A 104 0.33 14.53 -0.38
CA GLY A 104 0.77 15.09 0.88
C GLY A 104 2.05 15.88 0.78
N VAL A 105 2.37 16.54 1.89
CA VAL A 105 3.64 17.23 2.09
C VAL A 105 4.44 16.44 3.11
N VAL A 106 5.72 16.24 2.81
CA VAL A 106 6.72 15.79 3.77
C VAL A 106 7.54 17.00 4.19
N ASP A 107 7.66 17.24 5.50
CA ASP A 107 8.57 18.23 6.08
C ASP A 107 9.52 17.56 7.10
N GLY A 108 10.53 18.27 7.58
CA GLY A 108 11.41 17.85 8.68
C GLY A 108 12.82 17.52 8.21
N GLY A 109 13.49 16.59 8.89
CA GLY A 109 14.90 16.26 8.62
C GLY A 109 15.14 15.60 7.26
N ALA A 110 14.09 15.14 6.58
CA ALA A 110 14.16 14.66 5.19
C ALA A 110 14.11 15.78 4.14
N GLY A 111 13.81 17.03 4.54
CA GLY A 111 13.54 18.16 3.64
C GLY A 111 12.05 18.52 3.60
N SER A 112 11.67 19.41 2.66
CA SER A 112 10.29 19.82 2.42
C SER A 112 9.93 19.61 0.94
N PHE A 113 8.94 18.76 0.66
CA PHE A 113 8.52 18.40 -0.70
C PHE A 113 7.11 17.79 -0.73
N THR A 114 6.48 17.83 -1.90
CA THR A 114 5.19 17.17 -2.14
C THR A 114 5.38 15.76 -2.69
N VAL A 115 4.48 14.85 -2.32
CA VAL A 115 4.45 13.46 -2.77
C VAL A 115 3.03 12.99 -3.00
N THR A 116 2.85 12.05 -3.92
CA THR A 116 1.78 11.05 -3.79
C THR A 116 2.19 9.98 -2.78
N PHE A 117 1.22 9.45 -2.04
CA PHE A 117 1.42 8.38 -1.08
C PHE A 117 0.40 7.25 -1.27
N ARG A 118 0.79 6.06 -0.81
CA ARG A 118 -0.08 4.92 -0.58
C ARG A 118 0.24 4.34 0.80
N VAL A 119 -0.73 4.37 1.69
CA VAL A 119 -0.67 3.75 3.01
C VAL A 119 -1.50 2.49 3.00
N ARG A 120 -1.04 1.46 3.70
CA ARG A 120 -1.81 0.25 3.95
C ARG A 120 -2.03 0.06 5.44
N MET A 121 -3.26 -0.27 5.79
CA MET A 121 -3.69 -0.59 7.14
C MET A 121 -4.39 -1.94 7.12
N GLU A 122 -4.06 -2.82 8.06
CA GLU A 122 -4.66 -4.14 8.21
C GLU A 122 -5.16 -4.31 9.64
N ASP A 123 -6.46 -4.58 9.79
CA ASP A 123 -7.12 -4.90 11.06
C ASP A 123 -7.17 -6.42 11.23
N ASN A 124 -6.28 -6.97 12.06
CA ASN A 124 -6.12 -8.42 12.21
C ASN A 124 -6.58 -8.94 13.58
N GLY A 125 -7.25 -8.09 14.36
CA GLY A 125 -7.95 -8.47 15.60
C GLY A 125 -7.58 -7.63 16.81
N GLU A 126 -8.32 -7.83 17.89
CA GLU A 126 -8.18 -7.04 19.12
C GLU A 126 -7.56 -7.83 20.29
N PRO A 127 -6.62 -7.24 21.05
CA PRO A 127 -6.05 -5.90 20.85
C PRO A 127 -5.13 -5.84 19.61
N GLY A 128 -5.13 -4.71 18.90
CA GLY A 128 -4.40 -4.56 17.63
C GLY A 128 -2.89 -4.72 17.72
N VAL A 129 -2.30 -4.44 18.89
CA VAL A 129 -0.87 -4.61 19.13
C VAL A 129 -0.44 -6.06 18.90
N GLY A 130 0.56 -6.26 18.05
CA GLY A 130 1.08 -7.59 17.74
C GLY A 130 0.37 -8.31 16.59
N VAL A 131 -0.74 -7.77 16.07
CA VAL A 131 -1.51 -8.40 14.97
C VAL A 131 -1.83 -7.43 13.83
N ASP A 132 -2.22 -6.19 14.13
CA ASP A 132 -2.50 -5.17 13.14
C ASP A 132 -1.24 -4.72 12.42
N ARG A 133 -1.40 -4.28 11.17
CA ARG A 133 -0.26 -3.98 10.31
C ARG A 133 -0.39 -2.63 9.63
N PHE A 134 0.73 -1.94 9.51
CA PHE A 134 0.84 -0.63 8.87
C PHE A 134 2.03 -0.60 7.91
N GLY A 135 1.85 0.03 6.75
CA GLY A 135 2.92 0.30 5.77
C GLY A 135 2.65 1.58 5.00
N VAL A 136 3.71 2.16 4.43
CA VAL A 136 3.63 3.38 3.62
C VAL A 136 4.64 3.36 2.48
N ARG A 137 4.20 3.81 1.29
CA ARG A 137 5.04 4.05 0.12
C ARG A 137 4.80 5.46 -0.40
N LEU A 138 5.87 6.16 -0.78
CA LEU A 138 5.83 7.49 -1.37
C LEU A 138 6.41 7.48 -2.79
N SER A 139 6.02 8.45 -3.60
CA SER A 139 6.52 8.64 -4.98
C SER A 139 7.99 8.97 -5.10
N ASN A 140 8.65 9.43 -4.03
CA ASN A 140 10.09 9.67 -4.01
C ASN A 140 10.92 8.39 -3.78
N GLY A 141 10.28 7.22 -3.74
CA GLY A 141 10.93 5.93 -3.51
C GLY A 141 11.03 5.51 -2.04
N TYR A 142 10.58 6.35 -1.10
CA TYR A 142 10.49 5.92 0.30
C TYR A 142 9.50 4.77 0.44
N LEU A 143 9.96 3.68 1.07
CA LEU A 143 9.16 2.50 1.34
C LEU A 143 9.39 2.02 2.76
N GLN A 144 8.31 2.04 3.54
CA GLN A 144 8.19 1.29 4.76
C GLN A 144 7.20 0.15 4.53
N SER A 145 7.72 -1.06 4.37
CA SER A 145 6.89 -2.24 4.09
C SER A 145 5.92 -2.51 5.24
N THR A 146 4.71 -2.94 4.89
CA THR A 146 3.63 -3.30 5.81
C THR A 146 4.11 -4.33 6.83
N ARG A 147 4.01 -3.99 8.10
CA ARG A 147 4.47 -4.83 9.22
C ARG A 147 3.63 -4.61 10.47
N ILE A 148 3.80 -5.52 11.41
CA ILE A 148 3.08 -5.55 12.69
C ILE A 148 3.34 -4.27 13.49
N ILE A 149 2.28 -3.66 14.00
CA ILE A 149 2.36 -2.52 14.91
C ILE A 149 2.85 -2.96 16.28
N SER A 150 3.75 -2.17 16.86
CA SER A 150 4.32 -2.41 18.19
C SER A 150 3.58 -1.64 19.29
N GLY A 151 2.63 -0.79 18.91
CA GLY A 151 1.68 -0.11 19.79
C GLY A 151 0.59 0.57 18.97
N GLY A 152 -0.60 0.71 19.55
CA GLY A 152 -1.77 1.31 18.88
C GLY A 152 -2.85 0.29 18.53
N ASN A 153 -3.77 0.70 17.63
CA ASN A 153 -4.89 -0.12 17.17
C ASN A 153 -5.38 0.37 15.80
N ILE A 154 -5.79 -0.54 14.93
CA ILE A 154 -6.45 -0.31 13.65
C ILE A 154 -7.82 -0.98 13.73
N GLN A 155 -8.85 -0.31 13.21
CA GLN A 155 -10.19 -0.87 13.13
C GLN A 155 -10.79 -0.62 11.76
N LEU A 156 -11.24 -1.70 11.14
CA LEU A 156 -12.07 -1.69 9.95
C LEU A 156 -13.53 -1.65 10.35
N HIS A 157 -14.23 -0.62 9.91
CA HIS A 157 -15.64 -0.41 10.23
C HIS A 157 -16.52 -0.90 9.10
N LYS A 158 -17.73 -1.33 9.41
CA LYS A 158 -18.71 -1.75 8.38
C LYS A 158 -19.26 -0.55 7.62
N SER A 159 -19.70 -0.82 6.39
CA SER A 159 -20.45 0.13 5.58
C SER A 159 -21.74 0.60 6.27
N ASN A 160 -22.14 1.84 6.00
CA ASN A 160 -23.44 2.40 6.37
C ASN A 160 -23.98 3.29 5.23
N PRO A 161 -25.22 3.82 5.31
CA PRO A 161 -25.81 4.61 4.22
C PRO A 161 -25.00 5.85 3.79
N SER A 162 -24.14 6.39 4.66
CA SER A 162 -23.29 7.54 4.36
C SER A 162 -21.93 7.17 3.76
N THR A 163 -21.52 5.89 3.82
CA THR A 163 -20.23 5.42 3.29
C THR A 163 -20.38 4.98 1.84
N THR A 164 -20.80 5.91 0.99
CA THR A 164 -20.87 5.71 -0.46
C THR A 164 -19.65 6.32 -1.13
N GLY A 165 -19.01 5.55 -2.03
CA GLY A 165 -17.84 5.99 -2.80
C GLY A 165 -18.22 6.64 -4.14
N PRO A 166 -17.22 7.19 -4.86
CA PRO A 166 -17.44 7.69 -6.20
C PRO A 166 -18.04 6.63 -7.13
N SER A 167 -18.96 7.04 -8.01
CA SER A 167 -19.61 6.18 -9.00
C SER A 167 -19.59 6.86 -10.38
N PRO A 168 -18.91 6.29 -11.38
CA PRO A 168 -18.07 5.09 -11.29
C PRO A 168 -16.85 5.32 -10.39
N ALA A 169 -16.31 4.25 -9.81
CA ALA A 169 -15.05 4.31 -9.08
C ALA A 169 -13.89 4.66 -10.03
N PRO A 170 -12.95 5.56 -9.65
CA PRO A 170 -11.73 5.78 -10.41
C PRO A 170 -10.89 4.51 -10.47
N THR A 171 -9.98 4.44 -11.44
CA THR A 171 -8.97 3.37 -11.49
C THR A 171 -7.97 3.50 -10.35
N GLU A 172 -7.35 2.39 -9.96
CA GLU A 172 -6.24 2.39 -9.00
C GLU A 172 -5.10 3.33 -9.41
N ALA A 173 -4.78 3.40 -10.70
CA ALA A 173 -3.76 4.32 -11.20
C ALA A 173 -4.12 5.79 -10.95
N GLN A 174 -5.39 6.17 -11.12
CA GLN A 174 -5.89 7.51 -10.79
C GLN A 174 -5.90 7.76 -9.28
N MET A 175 -6.25 6.75 -8.49
CA MET A 175 -6.29 6.84 -7.04
C MET A 175 -4.91 6.96 -6.41
N CYS A 176 -3.93 6.18 -6.85
CA CYS A 176 -2.64 5.98 -6.18
C CYS A 176 -1.43 6.50 -6.96
N GLY A 177 -1.64 7.14 -8.11
CA GLY A 177 -0.56 7.69 -8.93
C GLY A 177 0.44 6.63 -9.39
N GLY A 178 -0.02 5.39 -9.61
CA GLY A 178 0.82 4.25 -9.98
C GLY A 178 1.67 3.66 -8.84
N LEU A 179 1.51 4.13 -7.59
CA LEU A 179 2.20 3.53 -6.45
C LEU A 179 1.63 2.15 -6.14
N ALA A 180 2.49 1.14 -6.16
CA ALA A 180 2.14 -0.20 -5.70
C ALA A 180 1.91 -0.24 -4.19
N THR A 181 1.19 -1.25 -3.72
CA THR A 181 0.97 -1.55 -2.30
C THR A 181 2.30 -1.55 -1.54
N PRO A 182 2.38 -1.01 -0.31
CA PRO A 182 3.60 -1.05 0.49
C PRO A 182 3.87 -2.46 1.06
N GLU A 183 3.75 -3.52 0.27
CA GLU A 183 4.11 -4.88 0.69
C GLU A 183 5.64 -5.04 0.77
N GLN A 184 6.10 -6.07 1.49
CA GLN A 184 7.52 -6.45 1.45
C GLN A 184 7.90 -6.77 0.00
N ALA A 185 8.97 -6.14 -0.50
CA ALA A 185 9.63 -6.66 -1.69
C ALA A 185 10.11 -8.08 -1.36
N PHE A 186 9.62 -9.07 -2.11
CA PHE A 186 10.09 -10.45 -2.03
C PHE A 186 11.59 -10.53 -2.33
#